data_AF-A0AAT9HJD8-F1
#
_entry.id   AF-A0AAT9HJD8-F1
#
_cell.length_a   1.000
_cell.length_b   1.000
_cell.length_c   1.000
_cell.angle_alpha   90.00
_cell.angle_beta   90.00
_cell.angle_gamma   90.00
#
_symmetry.space_group_name_H-M   'P 1'
#
loop_
_entity.id
_entity.type
_entity.pdbx_description
1 polymer ?
#
loop_
_entity_poly.entity_id
_entity_poly.type
_entity_poly.pdbx_seq_one_letter_code
_entity_poly.pdbx_strand_id
1 'polypeptide(L)'
;MNGALPAAYGLVAAVAYHHYDTVYRIRGNAGASPRWLVRAIGGHEGRTLAVAVLAAVLTASQFTVALTVLAVAVALLVLVESIRFWASSGAPAVHDEGEPA
;
A
#
# COMPACT_ATOMS: atom_id res chain seq x y z
N MET A 1 13.73 -19.84 -10.88
CA MET A 1 13.57 -18.85 -9.79
C MET A 1 12.10 -18.50 -9.64
N ASN A 2 11.60 -18.36 -8.41
CA ASN A 2 10.18 -18.09 -8.12
C ASN A 2 9.81 -16.65 -8.51
N GLY A 3 9.25 -16.45 -9.71
CA GLY A 3 8.83 -15.14 -10.22
C GLY A 3 7.82 -14.40 -9.32
N ALA A 4 7.09 -15.12 -8.46
CA ALA A 4 6.14 -14.53 -7.53
C ALA A 4 6.78 -13.79 -6.34
N LEU A 5 8.04 -14.11 -5.98
CA LEU A 5 8.67 -13.52 -4.78
C LEU A 5 8.87 -12.00 -4.90
N PRO A 6 9.41 -11.45 -6.01
CA PRO A 6 9.44 -10.01 -6.22
C PRO A 6 8.06 -9.35 -6.19
N ALA A 7 7.04 -9.98 -6.77
CA ALA A 7 5.68 -9.46 -6.77
C ALA A 7 5.08 -9.43 -5.34
N ALA A 8 5.36 -10.46 -4.53
CA ALA A 8 4.96 -10.50 -3.13
C ALA A 8 5.60 -9.36 -2.32
N TYR A 9 6.92 -9.16 -2.45
CA TYR A 9 7.60 -8.04 -1.81
C TYR A 9 7.12 -6.69 -2.33
N GLY A 10 6.76 -6.58 -3.61
CA GLY A 10 6.12 -5.38 -4.17
C GLY A 10 4.80 -5.05 -3.48
N LEU A 11 3.95 -6.05 -3.24
CA LEU A 11 2.71 -5.86 -2.49
C LEU A 11 2.98 -5.43 -1.04
N VAL A 12 3.96 -6.07 -0.37
CA VAL A 12 4.36 -5.70 1.00
C VAL A 12 4.86 -4.27 1.05
N ALA A 13 5.70 -3.85 0.10
CA ALA A 13 6.22 -2.49 0.02
C ALA A 13 5.07 -1.47 -0.16
N ALA A 14 4.10 -1.75 -1.03
CA ALA A 14 2.94 -0.87 -1.22
C ALA A 14 2.08 -0.73 0.05
N VAL A 15 1.88 -1.84 0.78
CA VAL A 15 1.14 -1.83 2.06
C VAL A 15 1.92 -1.09 3.14
N ALA A 16 3.23 -1.32 3.22
CA ALA A 16 4.11 -0.62 4.17
C ALA A 16 4.13 0.88 3.91
N TYR A 17 4.23 1.30 2.64
CA TYR A 17 4.13 2.71 2.26
C TYR A 17 2.81 3.33 2.73
N HIS A 18 1.67 2.67 2.46
CA HIS A 18 0.36 3.18 2.88
C HIS A 18 0.22 3.28 4.42
N HIS A 19 0.78 2.30 5.13
CA HIS A 19 0.83 2.34 6.59
C HIS A 19 1.65 3.55 7.08
N TYR A 20 2.83 3.75 6.50
CA TYR A 20 3.73 4.85 6.85
C TYR A 20 3.11 6.21 6.51
N ASP A 21 2.51 6.35 5.33
CA ASP A 21 1.77 7.54 4.93
C ASP A 21 0.67 7.89 5.94
N THR A 22 -0.11 6.90 6.39
CA THR A 22 -1.14 7.09 7.41
C THR A 22 -0.55 7.57 8.74
N VAL A 23 0.57 6.98 9.18
CA VAL A 23 1.27 7.41 10.40
C VAL A 23 1.72 8.87 10.29
N TYR A 24 2.27 9.28 9.14
CA TYR A 24 2.74 10.65 8.94
C TYR A 24 1.60 11.68 8.90
N ARG A 25 0.46 11.34 8.30
CA ARG A 25 -0.71 12.23 8.35
C ARG A 25 -1.24 12.42 9.77
N ILE A 26 -1.25 11.36 10.59
CA ILE A 26 -1.66 11.44 12.00
C ILE A 26 -0.67 12.28 12.81
N ARG A 27 0.65 12.08 12.61
CA ARG A 27 1.69 12.91 13.24
C ARG A 27 1.55 14.39 12.88
N GLY A 28 1.20 14.69 11.62
CA GLY A 28 0.90 16.05 11.15
C GLY A 28 -0.47 16.59 11.54
N ASN A 29 -1.19 15.92 12.46
CA ASN A 29 -2.55 16.28 12.90
C ASN A 29 -3.59 16.41 11.77
N ALA A 30 -3.37 15.72 10.64
CA ALA A 30 -4.24 15.77 9.47
C ALA A 30 -5.21 14.56 9.38
N GLY A 31 -5.15 13.66 10.35
CA GLY A 31 -6.02 12.48 10.45
C GLY A 31 -5.51 11.27 9.66
N ALA A 32 -6.30 10.20 9.66
CA ALA A 32 -5.97 8.95 8.97
C ALA A 32 -6.34 8.98 7.47
N SER A 33 -5.81 8.03 6.72
CA SER A 33 -6.18 7.80 5.32
C SER A 33 -7.69 7.62 5.13
N PRO A 34 -8.27 8.10 4.01
CA PRO A 34 -9.71 8.07 3.80
C PRO A 34 -10.24 6.64 3.68
N ARG A 35 -11.39 6.38 4.30
CA ARG A 35 -12.00 5.03 4.37
C ARG A 35 -12.29 4.42 3.00
N TRP A 36 -12.56 5.24 1.97
CA TRP A 36 -12.79 4.74 0.61
C TRP A 36 -11.53 4.09 0.04
N LEU A 37 -10.34 4.64 0.34
CA LEU A 37 -9.07 4.09 -0.14
C LEU A 37 -8.84 2.71 0.47
N VAL A 38 -8.99 2.59 1.81
CA VAL A 38 -8.85 1.31 2.52
C VAL A 38 -9.75 0.22 1.95
N ARG A 39 -11.01 0.58 1.61
CA ARG A 39 -11.96 -0.34 0.96
C ARG A 39 -11.54 -0.70 -0.45
N ALA A 40 -11.10 0.28 -1.25
CA ALA A 40 -10.67 0.06 -2.64
C ALA A 40 -9.44 -0.86 -2.73
N ILE A 41 -8.52 -0.77 -1.77
CA ILE A 41 -7.36 -1.66 -1.67
C ILE A 41 -7.64 -2.95 -0.88
N GLY A 42 -8.90 -3.23 -0.50
CA GLY A 42 -9.34 -4.48 0.14
C GLY A 42 -9.03 -4.63 1.64
N GLY A 43 -8.44 -3.63 2.30
CA GLY A 43 -7.97 -3.78 3.69
C GLY A 43 -6.97 -4.94 3.88
N HIS A 44 -6.63 -5.28 5.13
CA HIS A 44 -5.73 -6.40 5.39
C HIS A 44 -6.37 -7.74 4.98
N GLU A 45 -7.53 -8.05 5.57
CA GLU A 45 -8.23 -9.32 5.35
C GLU A 45 -8.58 -9.58 3.88
N GLY A 46 -9.10 -8.58 3.16
CA GLY A 46 -9.50 -8.75 1.76
C GLY A 46 -8.31 -8.98 0.83
N ARG A 47 -7.16 -8.34 1.08
CA ARG A 47 -5.93 -8.63 0.30
C ARG A 47 -5.38 -10.01 0.61
N THR A 48 -5.34 -10.40 1.88
CA THR A 48 -4.88 -11.74 2.28
C THR A 48 -5.75 -12.82 1.66
N LEU A 49 -7.08 -12.67 1.73
CA LEU A 49 -8.03 -13.58 1.09
C LEU A 49 -7.84 -13.62 -0.43
N ALA A 50 -7.72 -12.47 -1.09
CA ALA A 50 -7.50 -12.41 -2.53
C ALA A 50 -6.21 -13.15 -2.95
N VAL A 51 -5.10 -12.92 -2.24
CA VAL A 51 -3.83 -13.62 -2.52
C VAL A 51 -3.99 -15.13 -2.31
N ALA A 52 -4.64 -15.57 -1.22
CA ALA A 52 -4.87 -16.98 -0.94
C ALA A 52 -5.72 -17.65 -2.02
N VAL A 53 -6.82 -17.02 -2.44
CA VAL A 53 -7.69 -17.53 -3.51
C VAL A 53 -6.94 -17.59 -4.84
N LEU A 54 -6.23 -16.53 -5.22
CA LEU A 54 -5.44 -16.50 -6.45
C LEU A 54 -4.37 -17.59 -6.47
N ALA A 55 -3.70 -17.83 -5.33
CA ALA A 55 -2.71 -18.90 -5.20
C ALA A 55 -3.34 -20.30 -5.32
N ALA A 56 -4.59 -20.48 -4.86
CA ALA A 56 -5.29 -21.76 -4.89
C ALA A 56 -5.82 -22.11 -6.30
N VAL A 57 -6.22 -21.13 -7.10
CA VAL A 57 -6.94 -21.36 -8.36
C VAL A 57 -6.11 -21.15 -9.62
N LEU A 58 -4.94 -20.52 -9.53
CA LEU A 58 -4.09 -20.19 -10.68
C LEU A 58 -2.85 -21.07 -10.78
N THR A 59 -2.37 -21.27 -12.00
CA THR A 59 -1.02 -21.81 -12.22
C THR A 59 0.05 -20.83 -11.73
N ALA A 60 1.28 -21.31 -11.50
CA ALA A 60 2.36 -20.47 -10.97
C ALA A 60 2.66 -19.22 -11.83
N SER A 61 2.60 -19.34 -13.16
CA SER A 61 2.82 -18.23 -14.09
C SER A 61 1.67 -17.21 -14.02
N GLN A 62 0.42 -17.68 -14.03
CA GLN A 62 -0.77 -16.83 -13.88
C GLN A 62 -0.79 -16.14 -12.51
N PHE A 63 -0.46 -16.85 -11.43
CA PHE A 63 -0.36 -16.28 -10.09
C PHE A 63 0.68 -15.17 -10.02
N THR A 64 1.85 -15.36 -10.64
CA THR A 64 2.89 -14.32 -10.69
C THR A 64 2.37 -13.03 -11.36
N VAL A 65 1.67 -13.17 -12.49
CA VAL A 65 1.06 -12.02 -13.19
C VAL A 65 -0.04 -11.37 -12.34
N ALA A 66 -0.95 -12.17 -11.78
CA ALA A 66 -2.04 -11.66 -10.95
C ALA A 66 -1.53 -10.93 -9.71
N LEU A 67 -0.52 -11.48 -9.03
CA LEU A 67 0.09 -10.86 -7.85
C LEU A 67 0.81 -9.55 -8.21
N THR A 68 1.46 -9.51 -9.38
CA THR A 68 2.09 -8.28 -9.89
C THR A 68 1.03 -7.20 -10.15
N VAL A 69 -0.06 -7.56 -10.83
CA VAL A 69 -1.17 -6.62 -11.09
C VAL A 69 -1.77 -6.11 -9.78
N LEU A 70 -2.00 -6.99 -8.81
CA LEU A 70 -2.51 -6.61 -7.49
C LEU A 70 -1.55 -5.64 -6.78
N ALA A 71 -0.25 -5.95 -6.75
CA ALA A 71 0.76 -5.09 -6.14
C ALA A 71 0.80 -3.71 -6.78
N VAL A 72 0.81 -3.65 -8.13
CA VAL A 72 0.83 -2.39 -8.89
C VAL A 72 -0.46 -1.60 -8.67
N ALA A 73 -1.64 -2.25 -8.70
CA ALA A 73 -2.91 -1.58 -8.46
C ALA A 73 -2.99 -0.95 -7.07
N VAL A 74 -2.55 -1.68 -6.03
CA VAL A 74 -2.46 -1.15 -4.66
C VAL A 74 -1.48 0.02 -4.62
N ALA A 75 -0.26 -0.14 -5.17
CA ALA A 75 0.76 0.90 -5.18
C ALA A 75 0.28 2.19 -5.86
N LEU A 76 -0.36 2.08 -7.02
CA LEU A 76 -0.88 3.24 -7.76
C LEU A 76 -1.99 3.96 -6.98
N LEU A 77 -2.95 3.22 -6.42
CA LEU A 77 -4.03 3.85 -5.64
C LEU A 77 -3.51 4.60 -4.42
N VAL A 78 -2.60 3.98 -3.65
CA VAL A 78 -2.07 4.60 -2.44
C VAL A 78 -1.14 5.77 -2.77
N LEU A 79 -0.33 5.67 -3.82
CA LEU A 79 0.60 6.72 -4.22
C LEU A 79 -0.15 7.93 -4.81
N VAL A 80 -1.13 7.70 -5.68
CA VAL A 80 -1.94 8.78 -6.26
C VAL A 80 -2.71 9.52 -5.18
N GLU A 81 -3.31 8.81 -4.23
CA GLU A 81 -4.03 9.46 -3.13
C GLU A 81 -3.08 10.18 -2.17
N SER A 82 -1.91 9.61 -1.86
CA SER A 82 -0.87 10.26 -1.05
C SER A 82 -0.35 11.53 -1.71
N ILE A 83 0.03 11.48 -2.98
CA ILE A 83 0.48 12.66 -3.73
C ILE A 83 -0.61 13.73 -3.74
N ARG A 84 -1.86 13.36 -4.07
CA ARG A 84 -2.98 14.31 -4.07
C ARG A 84 -3.15 14.97 -2.71
N PHE A 85 -3.13 14.18 -1.64
CA PHE A 85 -3.30 14.70 -0.29
C PHE A 85 -2.19 15.67 0.07
N TRP A 86 -0.92 15.25 0.01
CA TRP A 86 0.21 16.08 0.45
C TRP A 86 0.38 17.34 -0.41
N ALA A 87 0.08 17.25 -1.71
CA ALA A 87 0.14 18.41 -2.59
C ALA A 87 -0.98 19.45 -2.32
N SER A 88 -2.07 19.08 -1.66
CA SER A 88 -3.25 19.96 -1.51
C SER A 88 -3.67 20.26 -0.07
N SER A 89 -3.20 19.49 0.93
CA SER A 89 -3.70 19.58 2.30
C SER A 89 -3.10 20.73 3.10
N GLY A 90 -1.92 21.24 2.71
CA GLY A 90 -1.14 22.16 3.54
C GLY A 90 -0.70 21.57 4.88
N ALA A 91 -0.81 20.24 5.04
CA ALA A 91 -0.45 19.55 6.27
C ALA A 91 1.06 19.67 6.54
N PRO A 92 1.47 19.88 7.80
CA PRO A 92 2.88 19.98 8.14
C PRO A 92 3.54 18.61 7.93
N ALA A 93 4.53 18.57 7.04
CA ALA A 93 5.44 17.44 6.94
C ALA A 93 6.42 17.52 8.11
N VAL A 94 6.02 17.02 9.28
CA VAL A 94 6.90 16.95 10.46
C VAL A 94 7.99 15.94 10.15
N HIS A 95 9.22 16.44 10.00
CA HIS A 95 10.43 15.63 9.84
C HIS A 95 11.07 15.41 11.22
N ASP A 96 11.39 14.16 11.54
CA ASP A 96 12.01 13.74 12.82
C ASP A 96 13.52 14.06 12.88
N GLU A 97 14.03 14.91 11.99
CA GLU A 97 15.48 15.13 11.81
C GLU A 97 16.12 15.99 12.93
N GLY A 98 15.36 16.38 13.96
CA GLY A 98 15.79 17.32 14.99
C GLY A 98 16.25 16.73 16.33
N GLU A 99 15.96 15.46 16.63
CA GLU A 99 16.40 14.83 17.89
C GLU A 99 17.76 14.14 17.66
N PRO A 100 18.84 14.56 18.35
CA PRO A 100 20.07 13.79 18.35
C PRO A 100 19.81 12.44 19.02
N ALA A 101 20.19 11.36 18.33
CA ALA A 101 20.13 9.99 18.84
C ALA A 101 21.06 9.77 20.05
#